data_AF-A0A7H4MDZ7-F1
#
_entry.id   AF-A0A7H4MDZ7-F1
#
_cell.length_a   1.000
_cell.length_b   1.000
_cell.length_c   1.000
_cell.angle_alpha   90.00
_cell.angle_beta   90.00
_cell.angle_gamma   90.00
#
_symmetry.space_group_name_H-M   'P 1'
#
loop_
_entity.id
_entity.type
_entity.pdbx_description
1 polymer ?
#
loop_
_entity_poly.entity_id
_entity_poly.type
_entity_poly.pdbx_seq_one_letter_code
_entity_poly.pdbx_strand_id
1 'polypeptide(L)'
;MDGYETERLGIVINHLADATQRRLKAQTVWDKVRRQQGKPVEQIISLPEISGHPQIQDLRIALIQTRRNLSEAAKHYGPQHPKYLQAQAQLQAVNVQLGQVLGELFNGLRQQYQIALDDEQHYQKMLNDQKADFQGARRQARPVQHHDHRAEQNRRVI
;
A
#
# COMPACT_ATOMS: atom_id res chain seq x y z
N MET A 1 -24.29 9.83 -27.97
CA MET A 1 -22.88 9.97 -27.52
C MET A 1 -22.79 10.14 -26.01
N ASP A 2 -23.68 10.92 -25.38
CA ASP A 2 -23.62 11.28 -23.95
C ASP A 2 -23.62 10.12 -22.94
N GLY A 3 -24.28 8.99 -23.22
CA GLY A 3 -24.34 7.85 -22.29
C GLY A 3 -22.99 7.15 -22.10
N TYR A 4 -22.21 7.01 -23.16
CA TYR A 4 -20.93 6.29 -23.15
C TYR A 4 -19.84 7.03 -22.38
N GLU A 5 -19.78 8.36 -22.54
CA GLU A 5 -18.85 9.24 -21.82
C GLU A 5 -19.16 9.25 -20.31
N THR A 6 -20.44 9.24 -19.96
CA THR A 6 -20.89 9.19 -18.56
C THR A 6 -20.54 7.85 -17.91
N GLU A 7 -20.68 6.75 -18.65
CA GLU A 7 -20.32 5.42 -18.18
C GLU A 7 -18.80 5.25 -17.99
N ARG A 8 -17.98 5.75 -18.92
CA ARG A 8 -16.52 5.79 -18.75
C ARG A 8 -16.09 6.57 -17.51
N LEU A 9 -16.71 7.72 -17.26
CA LEU A 9 -16.43 8.54 -16.08
C LEU A 9 -16.80 7.81 -14.78
N GLY A 10 -17.94 7.10 -14.77
CA GLY A 10 -18.36 6.26 -13.65
C GLY A 10 -17.37 5.13 -13.35
N ILE A 11 -16.86 4.45 -14.38
CA ILE A 11 -15.86 3.38 -14.24
C ILE A 11 -14.57 3.92 -13.59
N VAL A 12 -14.06 5.07 -14.05
CA VAL A 12 -12.84 5.66 -13.49
C VAL A 12 -13.04 6.13 -12.04
N ILE A 13 -14.21 6.64 -11.68
CA ILE A 13 -14.54 6.99 -10.29
C ILE A 13 -14.50 5.74 -9.39
N ASN A 14 -15.07 4.63 -9.84
CA ASN A 14 -15.04 3.38 -9.09
C ASN A 14 -13.62 2.84 -8.92
N HIS A 15 -12.81 2.85 -9.99
CA HIS A 15 -11.40 2.45 -9.89
C HIS A 15 -10.59 3.35 -8.97
N LEU A 16 -10.84 4.66 -8.98
CA LEU A 16 -10.21 5.59 -8.05
C LEU A 16 -10.61 5.28 -6.60
N ALA A 17 -11.89 5.05 -6.32
CA ALA A 17 -12.36 4.69 -4.99
C ALA A 17 -11.70 3.39 -4.49
N ASP A 18 -11.61 2.38 -5.35
CA ASP A 18 -10.92 1.12 -5.05
C ASP A 18 -9.42 1.33 -4.80
N ALA A 19 -8.75 2.12 -5.64
CA ALA A 19 -7.34 2.46 -5.51
C ALA A 19 -7.06 3.22 -4.20
N THR A 20 -7.86 4.24 -3.88
CA THR A 20 -7.77 4.98 -2.61
C THR A 20 -7.97 4.04 -1.42
N GLN A 21 -8.94 3.13 -1.47
CA GLN A 21 -9.15 2.15 -0.40
C GLN A 21 -7.92 1.23 -0.23
N ARG A 22 -7.34 0.75 -1.33
CA ARG A 22 -6.12 -0.07 -1.31
C ARG A 22 -4.94 0.70 -0.73
N ARG A 23 -4.74 1.94 -1.15
CA ARG A 23 -3.69 2.84 -0.63
C ARG A 23 -3.84 3.06 0.87
N LEU A 24 -5.03 3.38 1.36
CA LEU A 24 -5.28 3.61 2.79
C LEU A 24 -4.98 2.36 3.63
N LYS A 25 -5.38 1.18 3.15
CA LYS A 25 -5.06 -0.10 3.81
C LYS A 25 -3.55 -0.33 3.85
N ALA A 26 -2.86 -0.19 2.72
CA ALA A 26 -1.41 -0.37 2.63
C ALA A 26 -0.65 0.66 3.49
N GLN A 27 -1.08 1.92 3.48
CA GLN A 27 -0.53 2.99 4.32
C GLN A 27 -0.65 2.66 5.80
N THR A 28 -1.83 2.21 6.24
CA THR A 28 -2.07 1.87 7.65
C THR A 28 -1.15 0.75 8.12
N VAL A 29 -1.00 -0.30 7.30
CA VAL A 29 -0.09 -1.41 7.59
C VAL A 29 1.36 -0.92 7.62
N TRP A 30 1.79 -0.18 6.60
CA TRP A 30 3.14 0.38 6.53
C TRP A 30 3.46 1.27 7.73
N ASP A 31 2.56 2.16 8.14
CA ASP A 31 2.77 3.08 9.26
C ASP A 31 2.82 2.37 10.61
N LYS A 32 2.02 1.31 10.80
CA LYS A 32 2.12 0.47 12.00
C LYS A 32 3.47 -0.22 12.06
N VAL A 33 3.89 -0.82 10.94
CA VAL A 33 5.11 -1.62 10.86
C VAL A 33 6.36 -0.75 10.94
N ARG A 34 6.40 0.37 10.21
CA ARG A 34 7.48 1.36 10.23
C ARG A 34 7.76 1.90 11.63
N ARG A 35 6.72 2.12 12.46
CA ARG A 35 6.88 2.55 13.86
C ARG A 35 7.53 1.51 14.78
N GLN A 36 7.58 0.26 14.34
CA GLN A 36 8.24 -0.82 15.07
C GLN A 36 9.65 -1.11 14.51
N GLN A 37 10.06 -0.45 13.42
CA GLN A 37 11.43 -0.55 12.94
C GLN A 37 12.41 -0.03 13.99
N GLY A 38 13.49 -0.77 14.22
CA GLY A 38 14.46 -0.49 15.27
C GLY A 38 14.10 -1.05 16.65
N LYS A 39 12.92 -1.66 16.81
CA LYS A 39 12.58 -2.42 18.02
C LYS A 39 13.17 -3.84 17.96
N PRO A 40 13.30 -4.52 19.11
CA PRO A 40 13.70 -5.92 19.13
C PRO A 40 12.80 -6.78 18.24
N VAL A 41 13.43 -7.71 17.52
CA VAL A 41 12.80 -8.62 16.55
C VAL A 41 11.57 -9.32 17.15
N GLU A 42 11.63 -9.70 18.42
CA GLU A 42 10.55 -10.35 19.16
C GLU A 42 9.27 -9.51 19.23
N GLN A 43 9.41 -8.19 19.36
CA GLN A 43 8.25 -7.30 19.35
C GLN A 43 7.68 -7.20 17.94
N ILE A 44 8.53 -7.12 16.93
CA ILE A 44 8.12 -7.00 15.52
C ILE A 44 7.36 -8.26 15.06
N ILE A 45 7.87 -9.46 15.33
CA ILE A 45 7.25 -10.73 14.93
C ILE A 45 5.96 -11.05 15.70
N SER A 46 5.64 -10.28 16.74
CA SER A 46 4.40 -10.41 17.50
C SER A 46 3.23 -9.62 16.90
N LEU A 47 3.52 -8.68 15.98
CA LEU A 47 2.49 -7.89 15.32
C LEU A 47 1.57 -8.78 14.48
N PRO A 48 0.23 -8.59 14.52
CA PRO A 48 -0.70 -9.36 13.70
C PRO A 48 -0.35 -9.34 12.20
N GLU A 49 0.06 -8.17 11.70
CA GLU A 49 0.43 -7.96 10.30
C GLU A 49 1.68 -8.74 9.85
N ILE A 50 2.51 -9.20 10.78
CA ILE A 50 3.79 -9.88 10.50
C ILE A 50 3.73 -11.35 10.95
N SER A 51 3.13 -11.61 12.11
CA SER A 51 2.99 -12.94 12.71
C SER A 51 2.18 -13.91 11.85
N GLY A 52 1.30 -13.39 10.98
CA GLY A 52 0.56 -14.20 10.00
C GLY A 52 1.41 -14.76 8.86
N HIS A 53 2.63 -14.27 8.67
CA HIS A 53 3.47 -14.69 7.54
C HIS A 53 4.07 -16.09 7.79
N PRO A 54 3.98 -17.04 6.85
CA PRO A 54 4.39 -18.44 7.07
C PRO A 54 5.86 -18.58 7.49
N GLN A 55 6.77 -17.88 6.80
CA GLN A 55 8.19 -17.89 7.16
C GLN A 55 8.45 -17.32 8.57
N ILE A 56 7.65 -16.35 9.03
CA ILE A 56 7.78 -15.81 10.38
C ILE A 56 7.28 -16.81 11.42
N GLN A 57 6.23 -17.57 11.12
CA GLN A 57 5.72 -18.62 12.00
C GLN A 57 6.76 -19.73 12.18
N ASP A 58 7.36 -20.20 11.10
CA ASP A 58 8.42 -21.22 11.13
C ASP A 58 9.62 -20.75 11.95
N LEU A 59 10.07 -19.51 11.72
CA LEU A 59 11.19 -18.93 12.45
C LEU A 59 10.86 -18.67 13.93
N ARG A 60 9.62 -18.33 14.28
CA ARG A 60 9.17 -18.22 15.68
C ARG A 60 9.23 -19.56 16.38
N ILE A 61 8.83 -20.64 15.72
CA ILE A 61 8.95 -22.01 16.27
C ILE A 61 10.42 -22.35 16.50
N ALA A 62 11.29 -22.11 15.51
CA ALA A 62 12.73 -22.31 15.64
C ALA A 62 13.35 -21.46 16.76
N LEU A 63 12.91 -20.21 16.93
CA LEU A 63 13.36 -19.32 18.00
C LEU A 63 12.98 -19.86 19.39
N ILE A 64 11.77 -20.38 19.54
CA ILE A 64 11.31 -20.99 20.81
C ILE A 64 12.14 -22.24 21.13
N GLN A 65 12.39 -23.09 20.14
CA GLN A 65 13.19 -24.30 20.30
C GLN A 65 14.65 -23.99 20.66
N THR A 66 15.30 -23.09 19.92
CA THR A 66 16.70 -22.71 20.20
C THR A 66 16.86 -22.01 21.55
N ARG A 67 15.90 -21.20 21.99
CA ARG A 67 15.88 -20.64 23.35
C ARG A 67 15.75 -21.70 24.43
N ARG A 68 14.90 -22.71 24.22
CA ARG A 68 14.79 -23.84 25.14
C ARG A 68 16.13 -24.57 25.25
N ASN A 69 16.74 -24.90 24.11
CA ASN A 69 18.04 -25.57 24.06
C ASN A 69 19.14 -24.74 24.76
N LEU A 70 19.16 -23.42 24.57
CA LEU A 70 20.10 -22.53 25.26
C LEU A 70 19.85 -22.52 26.77
N SER A 71 18.59 -22.48 27.21
CA SER A 71 18.22 -22.50 28.63
C SER A 71 18.64 -23.82 29.29
N GLU A 72 18.39 -24.95 28.65
CA GLU A 72 18.83 -26.27 29.12
C GLU A 72 20.36 -26.35 29.16
N ALA A 73 21.02 -25.89 28.09
CA ALA A 73 22.47 -25.87 28.03
C ALA A 73 23.06 -24.96 29.13
N ALA A 74 22.45 -23.81 29.43
CA ALA A 74 22.89 -22.91 30.50
C ALA A 74 22.72 -23.51 31.91
N LYS A 75 21.67 -24.33 32.11
CA LYS A 75 21.41 -25.01 33.38
C LYS A 75 22.39 -26.15 33.64
N HIS A 76 22.71 -26.92 32.61
CA HIS A 76 23.55 -28.11 32.73
C HIS A 76 25.04 -27.84 32.48
N TYR A 77 25.34 -26.81 31.69
CA TYR A 77 26.67 -26.50 31.23
C TYR A 77 26.98 -25.02 31.48
N GLY A 78 28.18 -24.74 31.99
CA GLY A 78 28.63 -23.35 32.19
C GLY A 78 28.82 -22.59 30.87
N PRO A 79 28.93 -21.25 30.92
CA PRO A 79 28.99 -20.39 29.73
C PRO A 79 30.20 -20.63 28.80
N GLN A 80 31.25 -21.30 29.28
CA GLN A 80 32.42 -21.67 28.45
C GLN A 80 32.31 -23.07 27.81
N HIS A 81 31.26 -23.83 28.12
CA HIS A 81 31.13 -25.20 27.62
C HIS A 81 30.75 -25.21 26.13
N PRO A 82 31.34 -26.09 25.28
CA PRO A 82 31.07 -26.13 23.84
C PRO A 82 29.57 -26.25 23.49
N LYS A 83 28.80 -27.04 24.26
CA LYS A 83 27.34 -27.16 24.04
C LYS A 83 26.58 -25.85 24.31
N TYR A 84 27.02 -25.04 25.27
CA TYR A 84 26.42 -23.73 25.52
C TYR A 84 26.70 -22.77 24.36
N LEU A 85 27.97 -22.70 23.93
CA LEU A 85 28.39 -21.88 22.79
C LEU A 85 27.68 -22.30 21.49
N GLN A 86 27.49 -23.59 21.27
CA GLN A 86 26.73 -24.11 20.13
C GLN A 86 25.25 -23.67 20.18
N ALA A 87 24.59 -23.81 21.34
CA ALA A 87 23.21 -23.36 21.51
C ALA A 87 23.08 -21.84 21.35
N GLN A 88 24.06 -21.07 21.81
CA GLN A 88 24.12 -19.63 21.63
C GLN A 88 24.28 -19.25 20.14
N ALA A 89 25.18 -19.94 19.42
CA ALA A 89 25.37 -19.74 17.99
C ALA A 89 24.10 -20.07 17.18
N GLN A 90 23.38 -21.14 17.55
CA GLN A 90 22.10 -21.49 16.92
C GLN A 90 21.05 -20.40 17.13
N LEU A 91 20.94 -19.85 18.35
CA LEU A 91 20.03 -18.73 18.61
C LEU A 91 20.38 -17.49 17.78
N GLN A 92 21.68 -17.17 17.67
CA GLN A 92 22.14 -16.05 16.84
C GLN A 92 21.82 -16.27 15.35
N ALA A 93 22.00 -17.48 14.83
CA ALA A 93 21.67 -17.81 13.44
C ALA A 93 20.17 -17.60 13.14
N VAL A 94 19.28 -18.06 14.02
CA VAL A 94 17.83 -17.84 13.87
C VAL A 94 17.47 -16.36 13.94
N ASN A 95 18.11 -15.58 14.83
CA ASN A 95 17.89 -14.14 14.93
C ASN A 95 18.35 -13.39 13.66
N VAL A 96 19.48 -13.77 13.08
CA VAL A 96 19.96 -13.20 11.80
C VAL A 96 18.97 -13.51 10.68
N GLN A 97 18.53 -14.76 10.58
CA GLN A 97 17.55 -15.17 9.57
C GLN A 97 16.21 -14.44 9.74
N LEU A 98 15.75 -14.25 10.98
CA LEU A 98 14.58 -13.42 11.28
C LEU A 98 14.77 -11.97 10.81
N GLY A 99 15.93 -11.37 11.07
CA GLY A 99 16.23 -10.01 10.62
C GLY A 99 16.18 -9.87 9.09
N GLN A 100 16.70 -10.86 8.36
CA GLN A 100 16.66 -10.89 6.90
C GLN A 100 15.23 -10.96 6.36
N VAL A 101 14.44 -11.93 6.84
CA VAL A 101 13.03 -12.10 6.41
C VAL A 101 12.19 -10.88 6.77
N LEU A 102 12.42 -10.28 7.95
CA LEU A 102 11.76 -9.02 8.32
C LEU A 102 12.13 -7.87 7.39
N GLY A 103 13.40 -7.76 7.00
CA GLY A 103 13.85 -6.75 6.04
C GLY A 103 13.17 -6.91 4.67
N GLU A 104 13.09 -8.14 4.17
CA GLU A 104 12.37 -8.47 2.93
C GLU A 104 10.87 -8.13 3.03
N LEU A 105 10.23 -8.50 4.14
CA LEU A 105 8.82 -8.22 4.38
C LEU A 105 8.56 -6.71 4.50
N PHE A 106 9.43 -5.95 5.15
CA PHE A 106 9.34 -4.48 5.19
C PHE A 106 9.48 -3.87 3.80
N ASN A 107 10.42 -4.36 2.99
CA ASN A 107 10.56 -3.91 1.62
C ASN A 107 9.30 -4.24 0.80
N GLY A 108 8.75 -5.44 0.95
CA GLY A 108 7.50 -5.85 0.31
C GLY A 108 6.32 -4.94 0.68
N LEU A 109 6.12 -4.64 1.97
CA LEU A 109 5.07 -3.73 2.43
C LEU A 109 5.26 -2.30 1.92
N ARG A 110 6.51 -1.81 1.89
CA ARG A 110 6.84 -0.50 1.33
C ARG A 110 6.50 -0.43 -0.16
N GLN A 111 6.86 -1.46 -0.92
CA GLN A 111 6.56 -1.54 -2.35
C GLN A 111 5.04 -1.60 -2.59
N GLN A 112 4.30 -2.38 -1.81
CA GLN A 112 2.83 -2.43 -1.90
C GLN A 112 2.20 -1.06 -1.66
N TYR A 113 2.69 -0.31 -0.67
CA TYR A 113 2.23 1.06 -0.43
C TYR A 113 2.56 1.99 -1.60
N GLN A 114 3.76 1.91 -2.16
CA GLN A 114 4.18 2.73 -3.30
C GLN A 114 3.32 2.43 -4.54
N ILE A 115 3.12 1.16 -4.87
CA ILE A 115 2.27 0.74 -5.99
C ILE A 115 0.84 1.27 -5.81
N ALA A 116 0.26 1.14 -4.62
CA ALA A 116 -1.09 1.63 -4.36
C ALA A 116 -1.19 3.16 -4.44
N LEU A 117 -0.12 3.89 -4.11
CA LEU A 117 -0.04 5.33 -4.25
C LEU A 117 0.06 5.74 -5.73
N ASP A 118 0.89 5.05 -6.51
CA ASP A 118 1.04 5.29 -7.94
C ASP A 118 -0.27 4.98 -8.69
N ASP A 119 -0.96 3.90 -8.33
CA ASP A 119 -2.29 3.54 -8.86
C ASP A 119 -3.33 4.64 -8.58
N GLU A 120 -3.41 5.15 -7.34
CA GLU A 120 -4.32 6.24 -6.99
C GLU A 120 -4.04 7.50 -7.82
N GLN A 121 -2.76 7.88 -7.95
CA GLN A 121 -2.36 9.03 -8.76
C GLN A 121 -2.69 8.84 -10.24
N HIS A 122 -2.51 7.63 -10.76
CA HIS A 122 -2.85 7.29 -12.13
C HIS A 122 -4.35 7.46 -12.40
N TYR A 123 -5.22 6.86 -11.59
CA TYR A 123 -6.66 7.00 -11.76
C TYR A 123 -7.15 8.44 -11.51
N GLN A 124 -6.53 9.16 -10.58
CA GLN A 124 -6.84 10.56 -10.34
C GLN A 124 -6.52 11.43 -11.56
N LYS A 125 -5.41 11.15 -12.25
CA LYS A 125 -5.06 11.83 -13.50
C LYS A 125 -6.05 11.50 -14.61
N MET A 126 -6.35 10.21 -14.81
CA MET A 126 -7.35 9.77 -15.80
C MET A 126 -8.72 10.43 -15.58
N LEU A 127 -9.14 10.56 -14.31
CA LEU A 127 -10.40 11.22 -13.98
C LEU A 127 -10.38 12.71 -14.35
N ASN A 128 -9.27 13.40 -14.12
CA ASN A 128 -9.12 14.81 -14.46
C ASN A 128 -9.12 15.02 -15.97
N ASP A 129 -8.41 14.17 -16.71
CA ASP A 129 -8.35 14.21 -18.18
C ASP A 129 -9.76 13.98 -18.78
N GLN A 130 -10.48 12.95 -18.34
CA GLN A 130 -11.85 12.68 -18.80
C GLN A 130 -12.84 13.80 -18.43
N LYS A 131 -12.70 14.41 -17.25
CA LYS A 131 -13.53 15.57 -16.86
C LYS A 131 -13.26 16.77 -17.78
N ALA A 132 -12.00 17.01 -18.14
CA ALA A 132 -11.64 18.10 -19.05
C ALA A 132 -12.22 17.87 -20.45
N ASP A 133 -12.11 16.65 -20.98
CA ASP A 133 -12.68 16.27 -22.28
C ASP A 133 -14.22 16.44 -22.29
N PHE A 134 -14.89 15.97 -21.24
CA PHE A 134 -16.35 16.12 -21.10
C PHE A 134 -16.80 17.59 -21.06
N GLN A 135 -16.06 18.45 -20.33
CA GLN A 135 -16.35 19.89 -20.30
C GLN A 135 -16.05 20.57 -21.63
N GLY A 136 -14.98 20.16 -22.32
CA GLY A 136 -14.63 20.64 -23.66
C GLY A 136 -15.72 20.30 -24.69
N ALA A 137 -16.16 19.04 -24.73
CA ALA A 137 -17.24 18.58 -25.60
C ALA A 137 -18.55 19.34 -25.34
N ARG A 138 -18.93 19.56 -24.07
CA ARG A 138 -20.12 20.37 -23.73
C ARG A 138 -20.03 21.83 -24.18
N ARG A 139 -18.84 22.44 -24.13
CA ARG A 139 -18.63 23.82 -24.60
C ARG A 139 -18.77 23.93 -26.12
N GLN A 140 -18.29 22.94 -26.87
CA GLN A 140 -18.41 22.88 -28.34
C GLN A 140 -19.83 22.56 -28.80
N ALA A 141 -20.56 21.73 -28.04
CA ALA A 141 -21.94 21.35 -28.34
C ALA A 141 -22.97 22.45 -28.03
N ARG A 142 -22.59 23.52 -27.34
CA ARG A 142 -23.47 24.68 -27.12
C ARG A 142 -23.49 25.51 -28.40
N PRO A 143 -24.56 25.51 -29.21
CA PRO A 143 -24.60 26.33 -30.41
C PRO A 143 -24.43 27.79 -29.99
N VAL A 144 -23.60 28.53 -30.75
CA VAL A 144 -23.55 29.98 -30.66
C VAL A 144 -24.96 30.45 -31.01
N GLN A 145 -25.76 30.80 -30.00
CA GLN A 145 -26.96 31.59 -30.22
C GLN A 145 -26.47 32.96 -30.67
N HIS A 146 -26.27 33.11 -31.98
CA HIS A 146 -26.21 34.43 -32.59
C HIS A 146 -27.54 35.09 -32.27
N HIS A 147 -27.51 36.05 -31.35
CA HIS A 147 -28.59 36.98 -31.11
C HIS A 147 -28.77 37.84 -32.39
N ASP A 148 -29.46 37.29 -33.39
CA ASP A 148 -30.06 38.07 -34.45
C ASP A 148 -31.30 38.77 -33.89
N HIS A 149 -31.06 39.84 -33.13
CA HIS A 149 -32.09 40.79 -32.69
C HIS A 149 -31.80 42.20 -33.21
N ARG A 150 -31.24 42.32 -34.42
CA ARG A 150 -30.95 43.63 -35.04
C ARG A 150 -31.54 43.87 -36.43
N ALA A 151 -32.27 42.91 -37.02
CA ALA A 151 -32.81 43.08 -38.38
C ALA A 151 -34.26 43.60 -38.45
N GLU A 152 -35.02 43.63 -37.35
CA GLU A 152 -36.48 43.83 -37.44
C GLU A 152 -36.99 45.25 -37.07
N GLN A 153 -36.11 46.15 -36.64
CA GLN A 153 -36.49 47.54 -36.33
C GLN A 153 -36.40 48.53 -37.50
N ASN A 154 -35.91 48.11 -38.69
CA ASN A 154 -35.70 49.01 -39.83
C ASN A 154 -36.70 48.83 -40.99
N ARG A 155 -37.90 48.28 -40.75
CA ARG A 155 -38.94 48.11 -41.79
C ARG A 155 -40.26 48.84 -41.53
N ARG A 156 -40.31 49.81 -40.62
CA ARG A 156 -41.54 50.56 -40.31
C ARG A 156 -41.49 52.08 -40.53
N VAL A 157 -40.50 52.59 -41.27
CA VAL A 157 -40.47 54.03 -41.60
C VAL A 157 -40.07 54.23 -43.06
N ILE A 158 -41.00 54.00 -44.00
CA ILE A 158 -41.12 54.70 -45.29
C ILE A 158 -42.61 54.76 -45.63
#